data_AF-A0A843J6G0-F1
#
_entry.id   AF-A0A843J6G0-F1
#
_cell.length_a   1.000
_cell.length_b   1.000
_cell.length_c   1.000
_cell.angle_alpha   90.00
_cell.angle_beta   90.00
_cell.angle_gamma   90.00
#
_symmetry.space_group_name_H-M   'P 1'
#
loop_
_entity.id
_entity.type
_entity.pdbx_description
1 polymer ?
#
loop_
_entity_poly.entity_id
_entity_poly.type
_entity_poly.pdbx_seq_one_letter_code
_entity_poly.pdbx_strand_id
1 'polypeptide(L)'
;MARNRKEQFLEFIQEQEEKADTGLPSVEADFVEESDSYYGEWYSYTRINLNELEDGDEYEGKPLLLPVETVQFDEDEDPRYRSRLLLIDDEAQEYLQINLNLKQKGDVQTNVHNASSLYALIGGIQNLSNPQWTSMFNRIKRVDLSEWEDYLENKESMNVVIVEKEGSSFSYNSFRITSLS
;
A
#
# COMPACT_ATOMS: atom_id res chain seq x y z
N MET A 1 -21.12 -61.05 -14.36
CA MET A 1 -22.10 -60.30 -13.54
C MET A 1 -21.42 -59.02 -13.11
N ALA A 2 -21.85 -57.89 -13.65
CA ALA A 2 -21.25 -56.60 -13.34
C ALA A 2 -21.61 -56.22 -11.90
N ARG A 3 -20.61 -55.98 -11.05
CA ARG A 3 -20.83 -55.44 -9.70
C ARG A 3 -21.60 -54.12 -9.80
N ASN A 4 -22.54 -53.91 -8.88
CA ASN A 4 -23.35 -52.71 -8.82
C ASN A 4 -22.43 -51.50 -8.59
N ARG A 5 -22.38 -50.54 -9.53
CA ARG A 5 -21.50 -49.36 -9.45
C ARG A 5 -21.70 -48.55 -8.15
N LYS A 6 -22.86 -48.68 -7.52
CA LYS A 6 -23.16 -48.02 -6.25
C LYS A 6 -22.40 -48.60 -5.05
N GLU A 7 -22.17 -49.91 -5.04
CA GLU A 7 -21.45 -50.59 -3.95
C GLU A 7 -19.93 -50.38 -4.07
N GLN A 8 -19.40 -50.33 -5.29
CA GLN A 8 -17.98 -50.00 -5.54
C GLN A 8 -17.64 -48.54 -5.21
N PHE A 9 -18.60 -47.63 -5.39
CA PHE A 9 -18.45 -46.22 -5.03
C PHE A 9 -18.51 -46.00 -3.50
N LEU A 10 -19.30 -46.81 -2.79
CA LEU A 10 -19.41 -46.75 -1.33
C LEU A 10 -18.17 -47.31 -0.62
N GLU A 11 -17.56 -48.39 -1.13
CA GLU A 11 -16.27 -48.88 -0.60
C GLU A 11 -15.13 -47.87 -0.82
N PHE A 12 -15.10 -47.17 -1.96
CA PHE A 12 -14.11 -46.12 -2.23
C PHE A 12 -14.25 -44.90 -1.31
N ILE A 13 -15.49 -44.50 -0.97
CA ILE A 13 -15.74 -43.42 0.00
C ILE A 13 -15.36 -43.87 1.42
N GLN A 14 -15.67 -45.10 1.82
CA GLN A 14 -15.30 -45.63 3.14
C GLN A 14 -13.79 -45.73 3.35
N GLU A 15 -13.01 -46.09 2.31
CA GLU A 15 -11.55 -46.13 2.38
C GLU A 15 -10.91 -44.72 2.44
N GLN A 16 -11.64 -43.68 2.00
CA GLN A 16 -11.23 -42.28 2.13
C GLN A 16 -11.71 -41.63 3.45
N GLU A 17 -12.75 -42.16 4.09
CA GLU A 17 -13.32 -41.65 5.35
C GLU A 17 -12.62 -42.20 6.61
N GLU A 18 -11.81 -43.27 6.53
CA GLU A 18 -11.05 -43.80 7.67
C GLU A 18 -9.70 -43.10 7.96
N LYS A 19 -9.44 -41.96 7.30
CA LYS A 19 -8.41 -40.97 7.69
C LYS A 19 -9.01 -39.56 7.83
N ALA A 20 -10.02 -39.43 8.69
CA ALA A 20 -10.39 -38.16 9.29
C ALA A 20 -9.30 -37.74 10.33
N ASP A 21 -9.00 -36.48 10.66
CA ASP A 21 -9.88 -35.32 10.70
C ASP A 21 -9.08 -34.03 11.02
N THR A 22 -8.83 -33.14 10.03
CA THR A 22 -8.82 -31.67 10.24
C THR A 22 -9.32 -30.87 9.02
N GLY A 23 -9.84 -31.53 7.95
CA GLY A 23 -10.66 -30.87 6.94
C GLY A 23 -10.09 -29.60 6.29
N LEU A 24 -8.81 -29.55 5.94
CA LEU A 24 -8.29 -28.56 4.98
C LEU A 24 -7.87 -29.25 3.68
N PRO A 25 -8.12 -28.63 2.51
CA PRO A 25 -7.65 -29.14 1.22
C PRO A 25 -6.13 -29.30 1.20
N SER A 26 -5.64 -30.34 0.52
CA SER A 26 -4.22 -30.43 0.16
C SER A 26 -3.87 -29.28 -0.79
N VAL A 27 -3.04 -28.37 -0.33
CA VAL A 27 -2.49 -27.30 -1.15
C VAL A 27 -1.30 -27.88 -1.91
N GLU A 28 -1.50 -28.24 -3.18
CA GLU A 28 -0.39 -28.17 -4.14
C GLU A 28 -0.19 -26.69 -4.45
N ALA A 29 0.60 -26.03 -3.59
CA ALA A 29 1.18 -24.75 -3.93
C ALA A 29 2.37 -25.08 -4.82
N ASP A 30 2.30 -24.67 -6.08
CA ASP A 30 3.51 -24.15 -6.68
C ASP A 30 3.93 -22.99 -5.76
N PHE A 31 5.10 -23.12 -5.14
CA PHE A 31 5.87 -21.92 -4.83
C PHE A 31 6.11 -21.28 -6.20
N VAL A 32 5.27 -20.32 -6.54
CA VAL A 32 5.84 -19.15 -7.17
C VAL A 32 6.80 -18.66 -6.10
N GLU A 33 8.11 -18.84 -6.31
CA GLU A 33 9.02 -17.80 -5.85
C GLU A 33 8.42 -16.51 -6.40
N GLU A 34 7.51 -15.87 -5.65
CA GLU A 34 7.39 -14.42 -5.73
C GLU A 34 8.81 -14.00 -5.46
N SER A 35 9.49 -13.66 -6.56
CA SER A 35 10.88 -13.27 -6.60
C SER A 35 11.23 -12.54 -5.31
N ASP A 36 12.28 -12.99 -4.63
CA ASP A 36 12.98 -12.31 -3.55
C ASP A 36 13.54 -10.93 -4.01
N SER A 37 12.76 -10.13 -4.72
CA SER A 37 13.18 -8.88 -5.37
C SER A 37 12.14 -7.76 -5.34
N TYR A 38 10.97 -7.92 -4.71
CA TYR A 38 10.05 -6.77 -4.52
C TYR A 38 9.99 -6.29 -3.06
N TYR A 39 10.35 -7.15 -2.12
CA TYR A 39 10.31 -6.85 -0.69
C TYR A 39 11.73 -6.56 -0.18
N GLY A 40 12.18 -5.29 -0.21
CA GLY A 40 13.54 -4.90 0.18
C GLY A 40 13.88 -5.21 1.65
N GLU A 41 15.15 -5.07 2.07
CA GLU A 41 15.59 -5.40 3.45
C GLU A 41 14.82 -4.63 4.57
N TRP A 42 14.15 -3.54 4.19
CA TRP A 42 13.37 -2.65 5.04
C TRP A 42 12.15 -3.28 5.73
N TYR A 43 11.65 -4.47 5.34
CA TYR A 43 10.54 -5.11 6.08
C TYR A 43 10.91 -5.49 7.53
N SER A 44 12.21 -5.63 7.79
CA SER A 44 12.74 -5.90 9.13
C SER A 44 12.93 -4.64 9.99
N TYR A 45 12.81 -3.46 9.36
CA TYR A 45 13.05 -2.17 10.01
C TYR A 45 11.87 -1.77 10.90
N THR A 46 12.15 -0.87 11.84
CA THR A 46 11.13 -0.30 12.72
C THR A 46 10.19 0.57 11.91
N ARG A 47 8.91 0.24 11.91
CA ARG A 47 7.88 1.04 11.24
C ARG A 47 7.50 2.23 12.11
N ILE A 48 7.55 3.43 11.53
CA ILE A 48 7.00 4.65 12.09
C ILE A 48 5.72 5.00 11.33
N ASN A 49 4.63 5.25 12.05
CA ASN A 49 3.38 5.70 11.46
C ASN A 49 3.31 7.23 11.45
N LEU A 50 2.74 7.80 10.38
CA LEU A 50 2.57 9.26 10.26
C LEU A 50 1.84 9.91 11.45
N ASN A 51 0.93 9.20 12.11
CA ASN A 51 0.17 9.69 13.27
C ASN A 51 0.94 9.61 14.60
N GLU A 52 2.15 9.04 14.62
CA GLU A 52 3.03 8.99 15.80
C GLU A 52 3.96 10.20 15.87
N LEU A 53 4.08 10.96 14.77
CA LEU A 53 4.93 12.16 14.66
C LEU A 53 4.16 13.42 15.09
N GLU A 54 4.88 14.45 15.52
CA GLU A 54 4.33 15.75 15.91
C GLU A 54 4.37 16.76 14.74
N ASP A 55 3.59 17.84 14.84
CA ASP A 55 3.65 18.94 13.86
C ASP A 55 5.05 19.56 13.81
N GLY A 56 5.60 19.69 12.62
CA GLY A 56 6.95 20.21 12.41
C GLY A 56 8.07 19.18 12.48
N ASP A 57 7.79 17.92 12.83
CA ASP A 57 8.79 16.85 12.74
C ASP A 57 9.30 16.70 11.31
N GLU A 58 10.58 16.40 11.16
CA GLU A 58 11.24 16.16 9.88
C GLU A 58 11.60 14.68 9.75
N TYR A 59 11.37 14.12 8.57
CA TYR A 59 11.77 12.76 8.24
C TYR A 59 12.43 12.74 6.87
N GLU A 60 13.59 12.09 6.78
CA GLU A 60 14.32 11.88 5.55
C GLU A 60 14.47 10.39 5.29
N GLY A 61 14.37 9.98 4.04
CA GLY A 61 14.65 8.61 3.66
C GLY A 61 14.52 8.39 2.16
N LYS A 62 14.96 7.22 1.72
CA LYS A 62 14.77 6.79 0.34
C LYS A 62 13.28 6.56 0.08
N PRO A 63 12.67 7.27 -0.88
CA PRO A 63 11.25 7.10 -1.15
C PRO A 63 10.98 5.81 -1.91
N LEU A 64 9.97 5.06 -1.50
CA LEU A 64 9.46 3.90 -2.22
C LEU A 64 7.93 3.95 -2.23
N LEU A 65 7.33 3.97 -3.42
CA LEU A 65 5.88 3.90 -3.59
C LEU A 65 5.48 2.47 -3.89
N LEU A 66 4.64 1.88 -3.04
CA LEU A 66 4.16 0.51 -3.23
C LEU A 66 2.95 0.45 -4.17
N PRO A 67 2.72 -0.69 -4.84
CA PRO A 67 1.59 -0.90 -5.73
C PRO A 67 0.25 -0.72 -5.03
N VAL A 68 -0.80 -0.52 -5.83
CA VAL A 68 -2.16 -0.40 -5.30
C VAL A 68 -2.67 -1.75 -4.78
N GLU A 69 -3.01 -1.76 -3.50
CA GLU A 69 -3.62 -2.87 -2.79
C GLU A 69 -5.15 -2.72 -2.77
N THR A 70 -5.84 -3.85 -2.87
CA THR A 70 -7.26 -3.94 -2.53
C THR A 70 -7.40 -4.57 -1.16
N VAL A 71 -8.04 -3.87 -0.24
CA VAL A 71 -8.29 -4.32 1.13
C VAL A 71 -9.77 -4.54 1.33
N GLN A 72 -10.15 -5.72 1.79
CA GLN A 72 -11.50 -6.07 2.19
C GLN A 72 -11.48 -6.36 3.69
N PHE A 73 -12.20 -5.55 4.46
CA PHE A 73 -12.23 -5.67 5.93
C PHE A 73 -13.32 -6.66 6.37
N ASP A 74 -14.48 -6.64 5.70
CA ASP A 74 -15.60 -7.55 5.89
C ASP A 74 -16.19 -7.96 4.52
N GLU A 75 -16.82 -9.13 4.45
CA GLU A 75 -17.42 -9.64 3.20
C GLU A 75 -18.51 -8.72 2.63
N ASP A 76 -19.20 -7.99 3.51
CA ASP A 76 -20.30 -7.08 3.15
C ASP A 76 -19.84 -5.62 2.90
N GLU A 77 -18.57 -5.28 3.14
CA GLU A 77 -18.04 -3.94 2.89
C GLU A 77 -17.49 -3.78 1.46
N ASP A 78 -17.72 -2.60 0.88
CA ASP A 78 -17.07 -2.22 -0.37
C ASP A 78 -15.55 -2.27 -0.22
N PRO A 79 -14.83 -2.84 -1.21
CA PRO A 79 -13.38 -2.93 -1.16
C PRO A 79 -12.76 -1.53 -1.09
N ARG A 80 -11.78 -1.37 -0.21
CA ARG A 80 -10.99 -0.13 -0.09
C ARG A 80 -9.69 -0.27 -0.85
N TYR A 81 -9.29 0.79 -1.52
CA TYR A 81 -8.05 0.82 -2.30
C TYR A 81 -7.03 1.68 -1.58
N ARG A 82 -5.79 1.22 -1.49
CA ARG A 82 -4.71 2.01 -0.91
C ARG A 82 -3.39 1.74 -1.62
N SER A 83 -2.50 2.71 -1.58
CA SER A 83 -1.07 2.53 -1.82
C SER A 83 -0.32 3.05 -0.59
N ARG A 84 0.98 2.81 -0.50
CA ARG A 84 1.83 3.24 0.61
C ARG A 84 3.07 3.92 0.05
N LEU A 85 3.36 5.12 0.54
CA LEU A 85 4.66 5.75 0.38
C LEU A 85 5.49 5.41 1.61
N LEU A 86 6.69 4.92 1.40
CA LEU A 86 7.68 4.66 2.43
C LEU A 86 8.82 5.67 2.28
N LEU A 87 9.35 6.15 3.39
CA LEU A 87 10.66 6.79 3.44
C LEU A 87 11.56 5.89 4.28
N ILE A 88 12.53 5.25 3.63
CA ILE A 88 13.37 4.22 4.25
C ILE A 88 14.69 4.86 4.70
N ASP A 89 15.01 4.70 5.97
CA ASP A 89 16.31 5.06 6.55
C ASP A 89 17.09 3.78 6.89
N ASP A 90 18.04 3.43 6.02
CA ASP A 90 18.88 2.24 6.18
C ASP A 90 19.89 2.37 7.34
N GLU A 91 20.29 3.59 7.71
CA GLU A 91 21.24 3.82 8.80
C GLU A 91 20.57 3.62 10.16
N ALA A 92 19.37 4.17 10.34
CA ALA A 92 18.59 4.04 11.56
C ALA A 92 17.76 2.73 11.61
N GLN A 93 17.69 1.99 10.51
CA GLN A 93 16.87 0.77 10.36
C GLN A 93 15.40 1.03 10.72
N GLU A 94 14.85 2.12 10.17
CA GLU A 94 13.46 2.54 10.32
C GLU A 94 12.86 2.99 8.99
N TYR A 95 11.52 2.99 8.92
CA TYR A 95 10.82 3.60 7.80
C TYR A 95 9.54 4.30 8.23
N LEU A 96 9.32 5.50 7.69
CA LEU A 96 8.05 6.19 7.79
C LEU A 96 7.07 5.61 6.76
N GLN A 97 5.94 5.09 7.21
CA GLN A 97 4.86 4.64 6.34
C GLN A 97 3.74 5.68 6.25
N ILE A 98 3.46 6.14 5.04
CA ILE A 98 2.38 7.06 4.70
C ILE A 98 1.33 6.31 3.88
N ASN A 99 0.12 6.16 4.42
CA ASN A 99 -0.99 5.54 3.70
C ASN A 99 -1.63 6.52 2.71
N LEU A 100 -1.73 6.09 1.45
CA LEU A 100 -2.41 6.81 0.38
C LEU A 100 -3.77 6.14 0.16
N ASN A 101 -4.82 6.67 0.79
CA ASN A 101 -6.19 6.16 0.59
C ASN A 101 -6.69 6.56 -0.81
N LEU A 102 -7.09 5.56 -1.60
CA LEU A 102 -7.47 5.71 -3.00
C LEU A 102 -8.98 5.49 -3.17
N LYS A 103 -9.55 6.15 -4.18
CA LYS A 103 -10.98 6.04 -4.50
C LYS A 103 -11.26 5.02 -5.59
N GLN A 104 -10.24 4.66 -6.37
CA GLN A 104 -10.35 3.82 -7.56
C GLN A 104 -9.41 2.63 -7.45
N LYS A 105 -9.85 1.50 -7.99
CA LYS A 105 -9.00 0.31 -8.15
C LYS A 105 -7.92 0.58 -9.19
N GLY A 106 -6.72 0.06 -8.94
CA GLY A 106 -5.59 0.13 -9.86
C GLY A 106 -4.90 1.49 -9.85
N ASP A 107 -3.95 1.67 -10.75
CA ASP A 107 -2.96 2.75 -10.64
C ASP A 107 -3.48 4.11 -11.10
N VAL A 108 -4.49 4.11 -11.98
CA VAL A 108 -5.06 5.35 -12.52
C VAL A 108 -6.07 5.93 -11.53
N GLN A 109 -5.72 7.07 -10.93
CA GLN A 109 -6.57 7.81 -10.01
C GLN A 109 -7.05 9.11 -10.66
N THR A 110 -8.34 9.39 -10.58
CA THR A 110 -8.94 10.62 -11.12
C THR A 110 -9.61 11.45 -10.03
N ASN A 111 -9.70 12.76 -10.26
CA ASN A 111 -10.31 13.72 -9.33
C ASN A 111 -9.72 13.68 -7.90
N VAL A 112 -8.39 13.65 -7.79
CA VAL A 112 -7.69 13.63 -6.51
C VAL A 112 -7.75 15.02 -5.87
N HIS A 113 -8.40 15.12 -4.71
CA HIS A 113 -8.63 16.39 -4.01
C HIS A 113 -7.44 16.83 -3.13
N ASN A 114 -7.27 18.14 -2.95
CA ASN A 114 -6.19 18.73 -2.14
C ASN A 114 -6.08 18.24 -0.69
N ALA A 115 -7.16 17.70 -0.12
CA ALA A 115 -7.15 17.16 1.23
C ALA A 115 -6.54 15.74 1.32
N SER A 116 -6.25 15.05 0.20
CA SER A 116 -5.73 13.68 0.24
C SER A 116 -4.20 13.61 0.35
N SER A 117 -3.70 12.55 0.96
CA SER A 117 -2.26 12.24 1.01
C SER A 117 -1.66 12.07 -0.39
N LEU A 118 -2.43 11.53 -1.35
CA LEU A 118 -1.98 11.44 -2.73
C LEU A 118 -1.79 12.82 -3.36
N TYR A 119 -2.68 13.78 -3.09
CA TYR A 119 -2.45 15.14 -3.53
C TYR A 119 -1.24 15.77 -2.83
N ALA A 120 -1.05 15.52 -1.53
CA ALA A 120 0.11 16.02 -0.80
C ALA A 120 1.43 15.52 -1.41
N LEU A 121 1.48 14.25 -1.82
CA LEU A 121 2.61 13.67 -2.55
C LEU A 121 2.83 14.34 -3.91
N ILE A 122 1.85 14.18 -4.82
CA ILE A 122 2.00 14.63 -6.21
C ILE A 122 2.15 16.15 -6.29
N GLY A 123 1.27 16.87 -5.61
CA GLY A 123 1.28 18.32 -5.54
C GLY A 123 2.53 18.85 -4.86
N GLY A 124 3.02 18.18 -3.81
CA GLY A 124 4.26 18.52 -3.12
C GLY A 124 5.47 18.46 -4.04
N ILE A 125 5.64 17.36 -4.78
CA ILE A 125 6.74 17.21 -5.75
C ILE A 125 6.65 18.25 -6.86
N GLN A 126 5.44 18.47 -7.41
CA GLN A 126 5.22 19.51 -8.42
C GLN A 126 5.57 20.91 -7.88
N ASN A 127 5.32 21.15 -6.59
CA ASN A 127 5.63 22.42 -5.94
C ASN A 127 7.14 22.67 -5.78
N LEU A 128 7.97 21.62 -5.71
CA LEU A 128 9.43 21.78 -5.69
C LEU A 128 9.95 22.45 -6.97
N SER A 129 9.38 22.08 -8.13
CA SER A 129 9.73 22.66 -9.43
C SER A 129 9.00 23.98 -9.72
N ASN A 130 7.77 24.12 -9.24
CA ASN A 130 6.93 25.30 -9.44
C ASN A 130 6.27 25.71 -8.11
N PRO A 131 6.89 26.63 -7.34
CA PRO A 131 6.50 26.97 -5.96
C PRO A 131 5.07 27.52 -5.74
N GLN A 132 4.24 27.63 -6.77
CA GLN A 132 2.84 28.07 -6.66
C GLN A 132 1.85 26.97 -7.04
N TRP A 133 2.31 25.78 -7.44
CA TRP A 133 1.47 24.74 -8.00
C TRP A 133 0.31 24.38 -7.06
N THR A 134 0.61 24.13 -5.79
CA THR A 134 -0.40 23.76 -4.78
C THR A 134 -1.40 24.87 -4.47
N SER A 135 -1.00 26.13 -4.64
CA SER A 135 -1.89 27.28 -4.47
C SER A 135 -2.82 27.51 -5.67
N MET A 136 -2.43 27.06 -6.87
CA MET A 136 -3.18 27.26 -8.11
C MET A 136 -4.26 26.19 -8.35
N PHE A 137 -4.07 24.98 -7.84
CA PHE A 137 -4.91 23.84 -8.18
C PHE A 137 -5.46 23.17 -6.94
N ASN A 138 -6.78 23.08 -6.77
CA ASN A 138 -7.39 22.35 -5.65
C ASN A 138 -7.61 20.85 -5.94
N ARG A 139 -7.32 20.40 -7.16
CA ARG A 139 -7.59 19.04 -7.62
C ARG A 139 -6.66 18.62 -8.76
N ILE A 140 -6.16 17.39 -8.69
CA ILE A 140 -5.50 16.71 -9.81
C ILE A 140 -6.56 15.94 -10.60
N LYS A 141 -6.64 16.19 -11.91
CA LYS A 141 -7.66 15.55 -12.76
C LYS A 141 -7.42 14.05 -12.94
N ARG A 142 -6.16 13.68 -13.19
CA ARG A 142 -5.70 12.30 -13.41
C ARG A 142 -4.26 12.19 -12.94
N VAL A 143 -3.94 11.07 -12.29
CA VAL A 143 -2.59 10.62 -12.00
C VAL A 143 -2.51 9.12 -12.25
N ASP A 144 -1.36 8.65 -12.72
CA ASP A 144 -1.07 7.24 -12.96
C ASP A 144 0.02 6.79 -11.99
N LEU A 145 -0.32 6.00 -10.97
CA LEU A 145 0.61 5.67 -9.89
C LEU A 145 1.82 4.85 -10.36
N SER A 146 1.68 4.10 -11.45
CA SER A 146 2.81 3.37 -12.06
C SER A 146 3.93 4.30 -12.52
N GLU A 147 3.58 5.42 -13.16
CA GLU A 147 4.58 6.44 -13.56
C GLU A 147 5.26 7.09 -12.35
N TRP A 148 4.57 7.18 -11.21
CA TRP A 148 5.10 7.74 -9.98
C TRP A 148 5.95 6.76 -9.19
N GLU A 149 5.64 5.46 -9.26
CA GLU A 149 6.48 4.39 -8.74
C GLU A 149 7.85 4.43 -9.43
N ASP A 150 7.87 4.36 -10.77
CA ASP A 150 9.09 4.45 -11.57
C ASP A 150 9.87 5.75 -11.28
N TYR A 151 9.16 6.89 -11.17
CA TYR A 151 9.79 8.17 -10.91
C TYR A 151 10.46 8.23 -9.53
N LEU A 152 9.81 7.68 -8.49
CA LEU A 152 10.31 7.71 -7.12
C LEU A 152 11.38 6.65 -6.84
N GLU A 153 11.31 5.50 -7.50
CA GLU A 153 12.32 4.44 -7.38
C GLU A 153 13.72 4.95 -7.78
N ASN A 154 13.78 5.89 -8.72
CA ASN A 154 15.00 6.53 -9.19
C ASN A 154 15.48 7.70 -8.29
N LYS A 155 14.91 7.85 -7.09
CA LYS A 155 15.28 8.90 -6.13
C LYS A 155 16.09 8.31 -4.98
N GLU A 156 17.12 9.06 -4.61
CA GLU A 156 18.04 8.68 -3.54
C GLU A 156 17.46 9.07 -2.18
N SER A 157 16.84 10.25 -2.10
CA SER A 157 16.30 10.78 -0.86
C SER A 157 15.09 11.70 -1.08
N MET A 158 14.15 11.64 -0.15
CA MET A 158 13.04 12.57 0.00
C MET A 158 12.99 13.04 1.45
N ASN A 159 12.92 14.35 1.65
CA ASN A 159 12.67 14.95 2.96
C ASN A 159 11.22 15.45 3.04
N VAL A 160 10.58 15.16 4.16
CA VAL A 160 9.24 15.64 4.49
C VAL A 160 9.22 16.31 5.85
N VAL A 161 8.39 17.36 5.94
CA VAL A 161 7.97 17.94 7.22
C VAL A 161 6.55 17.49 7.51
N ILE A 162 6.29 17.02 8.72
CA ILE A 162 4.98 16.64 9.20
C ILE A 162 4.16 17.91 9.46
N VAL A 163 2.91 17.88 9.02
CA VAL A 163 1.99 19.01 9.16
C VAL A 163 0.69 18.51 9.75
N GLU A 164 0.37 18.95 10.97
CA GLU A 164 -0.93 18.71 11.57
C GLU A 164 -1.99 19.52 10.81
N LYS A 165 -3.10 18.86 10.48
CA LYS A 165 -4.25 19.48 9.83
C LYS A 165 -5.45 19.36 10.73
N GLU A 166 -6.10 20.49 10.96
CA GLU A 166 -7.39 20.53 11.64
C GLU A 166 -8.52 20.25 10.64
N GLY A 167 -9.22 19.14 10.88
CA GLY A 167 -10.53 18.87 10.31
C GLY A 167 -11.65 19.51 11.14
N SER A 168 -12.90 19.34 10.68
CA SER A 168 -14.06 19.94 11.36
C SER A 168 -14.34 19.35 12.75
N SER A 169 -13.84 18.16 13.06
CA SER A 169 -14.08 17.48 14.35
C SER A 169 -12.92 16.56 14.78
N PHE A 170 -11.78 16.62 14.10
CA PHE A 170 -10.59 15.82 14.40
C PHE A 170 -9.36 16.52 13.81
N SER A 171 -8.19 16.39 14.44
CA SER A 171 -6.92 16.70 13.77
C SER A 171 -6.32 15.41 13.20
N TYR A 172 -5.47 15.57 12.20
CA TYR A 172 -4.73 14.46 11.60
C TYR A 172 -3.41 14.96 11.04
N ASN A 173 -2.40 14.09 11.05
CA ASN A 173 -1.12 14.42 10.46
C ASN A 173 -1.15 14.19 8.95
N SER A 174 -0.60 15.17 8.25
CA SER A 174 -0.24 15.12 6.84
C SER A 174 1.26 15.40 6.72
N PHE A 175 1.75 15.60 5.51
CA PHE A 175 3.15 15.88 5.26
C PHE A 175 3.30 16.88 4.13
N ARG A 176 4.45 17.57 4.11
CA ARG A 176 4.87 18.46 3.05
C ARG A 176 6.29 18.07 2.63
N ILE A 177 6.46 17.83 1.35
CA ILE A 177 7.77 17.53 0.76
C ILE A 177 8.59 18.82 0.68
N THR A 178 9.80 18.79 1.22
CA THR A 178 10.73 19.92 1.28
C THR A 178 11.89 19.76 0.31
N SER A 179 12.32 18.52 0.04
CA SER A 179 13.33 18.20 -0.96
C SER A 179 13.09 16.82 -1.58
N LEU A 180 13.68 16.62 -2.76
CA LEU A 180 13.73 15.36 -3.48
C LEU A 180 14.99 15.36 -4.36
N SER A 181 15.85 14.37 -4.20
CA SER A 181 17.07 14.19 -5.00
C SER A 181 17.02 12.89 -5.78
#